data_AF-A0A8T3U318-F1
#
_entry.id   AF-A0A8T3U318-F1
#
_cell.length_a   1.000
_cell.length_b   1.000
_cell.length_c   1.000
_cell.angle_alpha   90.00
_cell.angle_beta   90.00
_cell.angle_gamma   90.00
#
_symmetry.space_group_name_H-M   'P 1'
#
loop_
_entity.id
_entity.type
_entity.pdbx_description
1 polymer ?
#
loop_
_entity_poly.entity_id
_entity_poly.type
_entity_poly.pdbx_seq_one_letter_code
_entity_poly.pdbx_strand_id
1 'polypeptide(L)'
;MNLINYLKKELSEKSEENLELISLICSIADSTIDIANDTRVTGLKQIRGSANKINVQGEEVQLLDQIANEKLINSLTNNKSCAGYASEEIESPIIFNTTSRFMVVADPLDGSSNISVNMPIGTIFGIIRNTDYGVSSFNKSGRYFISAGYSLYGPSDIFLICINNKVSEFTLDPEKNEYHLSRDNIKVPKNGSIYSVNEGNFVSWEDNIKKWVLNNKNPTGSSSKKKKLRYVGSLVADAHRTLINGGIFAYPPDKSNSNGKLRLMYEANPLALIFTSAGGNAVSMDKEILDIEPESFHQRTPLILGSKEDIDEFLNFTTNGRSSFKETPEVSPIFKWDKNNINKLRSKLGLNRSKFGKKVGVTRGTVLRWESGEVSPNLSNNKALDSIYLSTRNDLLSNPLDN
;
A
#
# COMPACT_ATOMS: atom_id res chain seq x y z
N MET A 1 -0.80 15.59 -19.58
CA MET A 1 0.26 14.57 -19.75
C MET A 1 -0.34 13.22 -19.39
N ASN A 2 -0.18 12.19 -20.22
CA ASN A 2 -0.70 10.85 -19.92
C ASN A 2 0.20 10.09 -18.92
N LEU A 3 -0.33 9.01 -18.33
CA LEU A 3 0.33 8.25 -17.27
C LEU A 3 1.73 7.79 -17.65
N ILE A 4 1.91 7.13 -18.80
CA ILE A 4 3.23 6.60 -19.20
C ILE A 4 4.31 7.69 -19.32
N ASN A 5 3.96 8.87 -19.85
CA ASN A 5 4.90 9.97 -19.97
C ASN A 5 5.20 10.62 -18.62
N TYR A 6 4.21 10.67 -17.72
CA TYR A 6 4.43 11.07 -16.33
C TYR A 6 5.42 10.12 -15.63
N LEU A 7 5.20 8.80 -15.72
CA LEU A 7 6.05 7.81 -15.06
C LEU A 7 7.50 7.87 -15.57
N LYS A 8 7.68 7.99 -16.90
CA LYS A 8 9.03 8.19 -17.50
C LYS A 8 9.73 9.45 -17.01
N LYS A 9 8.99 10.49 -16.68
CA LYS A 9 9.53 11.74 -16.13
C LYS A 9 9.92 11.58 -14.66
N GLU A 10 9.07 10.98 -13.83
CA GLU A 10 9.34 10.81 -12.39
C GLU A 10 10.40 9.73 -12.11
N LEU A 11 10.54 8.74 -13.00
CA LEU A 11 11.54 7.68 -12.94
C LEU A 11 12.64 7.89 -13.99
N SER A 12 13.12 9.13 -14.12
CA SER A 12 14.02 9.57 -15.21
C SER A 12 15.42 8.96 -15.19
N GLU A 13 15.86 8.44 -14.04
CA GLU A 13 17.05 7.60 -13.98
C GLU A 13 16.76 6.32 -14.75
N LYS A 14 17.26 6.20 -15.98
CA LYS A 14 17.00 5.05 -16.87
C LYS A 14 17.71 3.79 -16.37
N SER A 15 17.23 3.24 -15.26
CA SER A 15 17.57 1.91 -14.78
C SER A 15 16.59 0.89 -15.38
N GLU A 16 17.05 -0.35 -15.52
CA GLU A 16 16.21 -1.47 -15.93
C GLU A 16 15.03 -1.67 -14.95
N GLU A 17 15.29 -1.52 -13.65
CA GLU A 17 14.28 -1.58 -12.58
C GLU A 17 13.15 -0.54 -12.80
N ASN A 18 13.50 0.70 -13.16
CA ASN A 18 12.51 1.74 -13.40
C ASN A 18 11.66 1.43 -14.63
N LEU A 19 12.23 0.89 -15.71
CA LEU A 19 11.48 0.50 -16.89
C LEU A 19 10.52 -0.67 -16.61
N GLU A 20 10.97 -1.65 -15.83
CA GLU A 20 10.15 -2.77 -15.36
C GLU A 20 9.00 -2.28 -14.47
N LEU A 21 9.24 -1.31 -13.58
CA LEU A 21 8.22 -0.73 -12.72
C LEU A 21 7.17 0.05 -13.53
N ILE A 22 7.61 0.85 -14.51
CA ILE A 22 6.70 1.57 -15.43
C ILE A 22 5.80 0.58 -16.16
N SER A 23 6.37 -0.50 -16.70
CA SER A 23 5.63 -1.56 -17.38
C SER A 23 4.55 -2.16 -16.48
N LEU A 24 4.90 -2.49 -15.24
CA LEU A 24 3.98 -3.09 -14.28
C LEU A 24 2.84 -2.14 -13.89
N ILE A 25 3.14 -0.86 -13.64
CA ILE A 25 2.12 0.14 -13.30
C ILE A 25 1.16 0.35 -14.48
N CYS A 26 1.66 0.38 -15.71
CA CYS A 26 0.81 0.45 -16.91
C CYS A 26 -0.14 -0.75 -17.01
N SER A 27 0.33 -1.98 -16.79
CA SER A 27 -0.54 -3.17 -16.78
C SER A 27 -1.65 -3.11 -15.73
N ILE A 28 -1.33 -2.61 -14.53
CA ILE A 28 -2.34 -2.40 -13.47
C ILE A 28 -3.34 -1.33 -13.94
N ALA A 29 -2.87 -0.20 -14.47
CA ALA A 29 -3.73 0.88 -14.94
C ALA A 29 -4.66 0.44 -16.08
N ASP A 30 -4.15 -0.33 -17.05
CA ASP A 30 -4.96 -0.87 -18.14
C ASP A 30 -6.05 -1.81 -17.59
N SER A 31 -5.70 -2.65 -16.62
CA SER A 31 -6.67 -3.52 -15.93
C SER A 31 -7.76 -2.71 -15.22
N THR A 32 -7.40 -1.60 -14.57
CA THR A 32 -8.39 -0.76 -13.88
C THR A 32 -9.30 0.01 -14.83
N ILE A 33 -8.84 0.31 -16.06
CA ILE A 33 -9.69 0.85 -17.12
C ILE A 33 -10.71 -0.21 -17.57
N ASP A 34 -10.26 -1.44 -17.76
CA ASP A 34 -11.15 -2.54 -18.13
C ASP A 34 -12.21 -2.84 -17.05
N ILE A 35 -11.83 -2.74 -15.77
CA ILE A 35 -12.77 -2.84 -14.64
C ILE A 35 -13.74 -1.66 -14.67
N ALA A 36 -13.26 -0.43 -14.86
CA ALA A 36 -14.10 0.76 -14.94
C ALA A 36 -15.16 0.66 -16.06
N ASN A 37 -14.79 0.09 -17.20
CA ASN A 37 -15.72 -0.14 -18.30
C ASN A 37 -16.84 -1.12 -17.91
N ASP A 38 -16.54 -2.12 -17.09
CA ASP A 38 -17.54 -3.07 -16.58
C ASP A 38 -18.43 -2.47 -15.47
N THR A 39 -17.86 -1.67 -14.57
CA THR A 39 -18.60 -1.04 -13.46
C THR A 39 -19.69 -0.09 -13.97
N ARG A 40 -19.42 0.63 -15.07
CA ARG A 40 -20.37 1.57 -15.72
C ARG A 40 -21.61 0.89 -16.32
N VAL A 41 -21.53 -0.40 -16.64
CA VAL A 41 -22.59 -1.13 -17.37
C VAL A 41 -23.11 -2.36 -16.61
N THR A 42 -22.89 -2.44 -15.29
CA THR A 42 -23.25 -3.61 -14.47
C THR A 42 -24.71 -4.04 -14.63
N GLY A 43 -25.64 -3.09 -14.72
CA GLY A 43 -27.06 -3.36 -14.92
C GLY A 43 -27.42 -3.89 -16.31
N LEU A 44 -26.63 -3.53 -17.34
CA LEU A 44 -26.83 -4.00 -18.71
C LEU A 44 -26.26 -5.42 -18.92
N LYS A 45 -25.11 -5.71 -18.30
CA LYS A 45 -24.46 -7.03 -18.38
C LYS A 45 -25.05 -8.05 -17.39
N GLN A 46 -26.00 -7.65 -16.54
CA GLN A 46 -26.54 -8.46 -15.45
C GLN A 46 -25.46 -9.02 -14.52
N ILE A 47 -24.37 -8.27 -14.32
CA ILE A 47 -23.26 -8.64 -13.43
C ILE A 47 -23.42 -8.04 -12.02
N ARG A 48 -24.67 -7.74 -11.63
CA ARG A 48 -25.03 -7.34 -10.27
C ARG A 48 -25.46 -8.57 -9.49
N GLY A 49 -24.83 -8.79 -8.33
CA GLY A 49 -25.23 -9.85 -7.40
C GLY A 49 -24.17 -10.92 -7.21
N SER A 50 -24.55 -11.92 -6.41
CA SER A 50 -23.69 -12.98 -5.92
C SER A 50 -23.16 -13.88 -7.02
N ALA A 51 -21.89 -14.26 -6.91
CA ALA A 51 -21.27 -15.33 -7.68
C ALA A 51 -21.57 -16.72 -7.07
N ASN A 52 -22.43 -16.81 -6.04
CA ASN A 52 -22.71 -18.02 -5.27
C ASN A 52 -21.45 -18.70 -4.70
N LYS A 53 -20.43 -17.90 -4.36
CA LYS A 53 -19.19 -18.34 -3.72
C LYS A 53 -18.93 -17.50 -2.48
N ILE A 54 -18.23 -18.09 -1.52
CA ILE A 54 -17.73 -17.42 -0.32
C ILE A 54 -16.21 -17.35 -0.45
N ASN A 55 -15.61 -16.18 -0.27
CA ASN A 55 -14.16 -16.02 -0.31
C ASN A 55 -13.50 -16.55 0.97
N VAL A 56 -12.17 -16.51 1.01
CA VAL A 56 -11.34 -17.05 2.11
C VAL A 56 -11.53 -16.31 3.44
N GLN A 57 -12.32 -15.24 3.42
CA GLN A 57 -12.60 -14.37 4.55
C GLN A 57 -14.05 -14.51 5.04
N GLY A 58 -14.82 -15.42 4.45
CA GLY A 58 -16.21 -15.68 4.81
C GLY A 58 -17.21 -14.68 4.22
N GLU A 59 -16.81 -13.90 3.21
CA GLU A 59 -17.67 -12.89 2.58
C GLU A 59 -18.25 -13.43 1.24
N GLU A 60 -19.49 -13.04 0.94
CA GLU A 60 -20.16 -13.46 -0.31
C GLU A 60 -19.59 -12.70 -1.51
N VAL A 61 -18.97 -13.44 -2.41
CA VAL A 61 -18.28 -12.89 -3.58
C VAL A 61 -19.30 -12.39 -4.59
N GLN A 62 -19.20 -11.13 -5.00
CA GLN A 62 -20.00 -10.60 -6.11
C GLN A 62 -19.38 -10.99 -7.44
N LEU A 63 -20.19 -11.12 -8.49
CA LEU A 63 -19.68 -11.50 -9.81
C LEU A 63 -18.63 -10.50 -10.34
N LEU A 64 -18.80 -9.21 -10.03
CA LEU A 64 -17.86 -8.17 -10.42
C LEU A 64 -16.51 -8.30 -9.70
N ASP A 65 -16.46 -8.84 -8.48
CA ASP A 65 -15.20 -9.10 -7.75
C ASP A 65 -14.36 -10.14 -8.52
N GLN A 66 -15.00 -11.21 -8.98
CA GLN A 66 -14.32 -12.25 -9.79
C GLN A 66 -13.81 -11.68 -11.11
N ILE A 67 -14.63 -10.91 -11.82
CA ILE A 67 -14.25 -10.27 -13.08
C ILE A 67 -13.06 -9.33 -12.88
N ALA A 68 -13.06 -8.53 -11.82
CA ALA A 68 -11.97 -7.61 -11.51
C ALA A 68 -10.68 -8.36 -11.18
N ASN A 69 -10.76 -9.40 -10.36
CA ASN A 69 -9.63 -10.25 -10.00
C ASN A 69 -9.05 -10.96 -11.24
N GLU A 70 -9.89 -11.52 -12.11
CA GLU A 70 -9.47 -12.20 -13.34
C GLU A 70 -8.76 -11.25 -14.32
N LYS A 71 -9.23 -10.01 -14.48
CA LYS A 71 -8.55 -9.01 -15.33
C LYS A 71 -7.14 -8.72 -14.83
N LEU A 72 -6.99 -8.51 -13.51
CA LEU A 72 -5.68 -8.31 -12.91
C LEU A 72 -4.78 -9.53 -13.09
N ILE A 73 -5.27 -10.74 -12.81
CA ILE A 73 -4.51 -11.99 -13.02
C ILE A 73 -4.04 -12.08 -14.48
N ASN A 74 -4.95 -11.89 -15.44
CA ASN A 74 -4.65 -12.01 -16.87
C ASN A 74 -3.61 -10.98 -17.31
N SER A 75 -3.74 -9.72 -16.89
CA SER A 75 -2.77 -8.69 -17.24
C SER A 75 -1.40 -8.93 -16.59
N LEU A 76 -1.38 -9.32 -15.31
CA LEU A 76 -0.14 -9.47 -14.55
C LEU A 76 0.63 -10.74 -14.93
N THR A 77 -0.06 -11.83 -15.24
CA THR A 77 0.58 -13.07 -15.73
C THR A 77 1.39 -12.83 -17.01
N ASN A 78 0.90 -11.95 -17.88
CA ASN A 78 1.56 -11.60 -19.14
C ASN A 78 2.67 -10.55 -19.00
N ASN A 79 2.84 -9.96 -17.81
CA ASN A 79 3.86 -8.95 -17.56
C ASN A 79 5.16 -9.59 -17.02
N LYS A 80 6.23 -9.54 -17.82
CA LYS A 80 7.55 -10.13 -17.47
C LYS A 80 8.19 -9.51 -16.22
N SER A 81 7.75 -8.35 -15.78
CA SER A 81 8.24 -7.68 -14.57
C SER A 81 7.50 -8.13 -13.29
N CYS A 82 6.38 -8.86 -13.44
CA CYS A 82 5.59 -9.37 -12.34
C CYS A 82 6.00 -10.82 -11.98
N ALA A 83 6.43 -11.01 -10.74
CA ALA A 83 6.80 -12.31 -10.19
C ALA A 83 5.61 -13.08 -9.63
N GLY A 84 4.59 -12.37 -9.17
CA GLY A 84 3.42 -12.97 -8.58
C GLY A 84 2.37 -11.95 -8.20
N TYR A 85 1.20 -12.47 -7.88
CA TYR A 85 0.01 -11.73 -7.51
C TYR A 85 -0.65 -12.36 -6.29
N ALA A 86 -1.14 -11.51 -5.38
CA ALA A 86 -1.95 -11.94 -4.26
C ALA A 86 -3.11 -10.97 -4.08
N SER A 87 -4.28 -11.48 -3.73
CA SER A 87 -5.47 -10.64 -3.59
C SER A 87 -6.41 -11.11 -2.50
N GLU A 88 -7.37 -10.26 -2.17
CA GLU A 88 -8.51 -10.62 -1.31
C GLU A 88 -9.23 -11.90 -1.78
N GLU A 89 -9.32 -12.09 -3.09
CA GLU A 89 -10.11 -13.14 -3.75
C GLU A 89 -9.36 -14.47 -3.91
N ILE A 90 -8.10 -14.57 -3.47
CA ILE A 90 -7.26 -15.76 -3.64
C ILE A 90 -6.73 -16.23 -2.29
N GLU A 91 -6.91 -17.51 -1.97
CA GLU A 91 -6.46 -18.12 -0.70
C GLU A 91 -4.95 -18.14 -0.52
N SER A 92 -4.21 -18.31 -1.60
CA SER A 92 -2.75 -18.41 -1.59
C SER A 92 -2.16 -17.62 -2.75
N PRO A 93 -1.14 -16.79 -2.51
CA PRO A 93 -0.50 -16.02 -3.57
C PRO A 93 -0.07 -16.86 -4.78
N ILE A 94 -0.30 -16.33 -5.98
CA ILE A 94 0.08 -16.95 -7.25
C ILE A 94 1.46 -16.48 -7.65
N ILE A 95 2.36 -17.40 -7.99
CA ILE A 95 3.69 -17.10 -8.52
C ILE A 95 3.66 -17.30 -10.03
N PHE A 96 3.96 -16.26 -10.80
CA PHE A 96 4.07 -16.29 -12.26
C PHE A 96 5.49 -16.56 -12.71
N ASN A 97 6.47 -15.86 -12.11
CA ASN A 97 7.88 -16.01 -12.42
C ASN A 97 8.73 -15.65 -11.19
N THR A 98 9.38 -16.63 -10.58
CA THR A 98 10.22 -16.42 -9.39
C THR A 98 11.37 -15.45 -9.61
N THR A 99 11.81 -15.23 -10.85
CA THR A 99 12.96 -14.37 -11.18
C THR A 99 12.62 -12.88 -11.35
N SER A 100 11.37 -12.54 -11.67
CA SER A 100 10.91 -11.16 -11.90
C SER A 100 10.98 -10.28 -10.65
N ARG A 101 11.15 -8.96 -10.81
CA ARG A 101 11.50 -8.06 -9.70
C ARG A 101 10.40 -7.77 -8.70
N PHE A 102 9.17 -7.67 -9.17
CA PHE A 102 8.09 -7.09 -8.40
C PHE A 102 6.94 -8.07 -8.21
N MET A 103 6.18 -7.92 -7.14
CA MET A 103 4.89 -8.59 -6.97
C MET A 103 3.83 -7.57 -6.69
N VAL A 104 2.58 -7.96 -6.94
CA VAL A 104 1.42 -7.11 -6.76
C VAL A 104 0.52 -7.71 -5.70
N VAL A 105 0.12 -6.90 -4.73
CA VAL A 105 -0.98 -7.19 -3.81
C VAL A 105 -2.16 -6.30 -4.19
N ALA A 106 -3.38 -6.83 -4.21
CA ALA A 106 -4.54 -6.01 -4.53
C ALA A 106 -5.82 -6.43 -3.81
N ASP A 107 -6.63 -5.44 -3.48
CA ASP A 107 -8.08 -5.60 -3.38
C ASP A 107 -8.61 -5.26 -4.78
N PRO A 108 -9.05 -6.26 -5.57
CA PRO A 108 -9.49 -6.05 -6.93
C PRO A 108 -10.75 -5.17 -6.98
N LEU A 109 -11.60 -5.19 -5.95
CA LEU A 109 -12.84 -4.44 -5.92
C LEU A 109 -13.29 -4.06 -4.48
N ASP A 110 -12.69 -3.01 -3.94
CA ASP A 110 -13.10 -2.42 -2.66
C ASP A 110 -14.53 -1.89 -2.73
N GLY A 111 -15.27 -2.17 -1.66
CA GLY A 111 -16.63 -1.70 -1.50
C GLY A 111 -17.65 -2.50 -2.31
N SER A 112 -17.36 -3.77 -2.64
CA SER A 112 -18.25 -4.67 -3.38
C SER A 112 -19.73 -4.66 -2.90
N SER A 113 -19.96 -4.54 -1.59
CA SER A 113 -21.31 -4.37 -1.01
C SER A 113 -22.12 -3.18 -1.58
N ASN A 114 -21.44 -2.19 -2.15
CA ASN A 114 -22.01 -0.98 -2.74
C ASN A 114 -22.35 -1.10 -4.24
N ILE A 115 -21.99 -2.22 -4.91
CA ILE A 115 -22.26 -2.42 -6.35
C ILE A 115 -23.75 -2.31 -6.64
N SER A 116 -24.59 -2.97 -5.83
CA SER A 116 -26.03 -3.09 -6.07
C SER A 116 -26.77 -1.75 -5.94
N VAL A 117 -26.23 -0.81 -5.15
CA VAL A 117 -26.81 0.50 -4.86
C VAL A 117 -26.14 1.64 -5.65
N ASN A 118 -25.30 1.31 -6.63
CA ASN A 118 -24.67 2.26 -7.54
C ASN A 118 -23.85 3.36 -6.82
N MET A 119 -23.16 2.95 -5.75
CA MET A 119 -22.29 3.80 -4.95
C MET A 119 -20.83 3.63 -5.39
N PRO A 120 -19.93 4.59 -5.08
CA PRO A 120 -18.53 4.49 -5.48
C PRO A 120 -17.84 3.26 -4.89
N ILE A 121 -17.03 2.63 -5.73
CA ILE A 121 -16.20 1.44 -5.45
C ILE A 121 -14.82 1.65 -6.07
N GLY A 122 -13.87 0.74 -5.88
CA GLY A 122 -12.53 0.95 -6.45
C GLY A 122 -11.65 -0.28 -6.42
N THR A 123 -10.40 -0.13 -6.86
CA THR A 123 -9.37 -1.17 -6.77
C THR A 123 -8.22 -0.60 -5.98
N ILE A 124 -7.72 -1.30 -4.96
CA ILE A 124 -6.55 -0.87 -4.17
C ILE A 124 -5.40 -1.81 -4.52
N PHE A 125 -4.19 -1.27 -4.72
CA PHE A 125 -3.03 -2.11 -5.02
C PHE A 125 -1.75 -1.59 -4.39
N GLY A 126 -0.85 -2.52 -4.13
CA GLY A 126 0.53 -2.27 -3.73
C GLY A 126 1.51 -3.05 -4.59
N ILE A 127 2.67 -2.45 -4.83
CA ILE A 127 3.80 -3.09 -5.52
C ILE A 127 4.91 -3.27 -4.48
N ILE A 128 5.36 -4.52 -4.35
CA ILE A 128 6.42 -4.93 -3.42
C ILE A 128 7.54 -5.60 -4.20
N ARG A 129 8.75 -5.62 -3.61
CA ARG A 129 9.88 -6.35 -4.21
C ARG A 129 9.78 -7.83 -3.90
N ASN A 130 10.08 -8.65 -4.89
CA ASN A 130 10.25 -10.09 -4.71
C ASN A 130 11.63 -10.37 -4.09
N THR A 131 11.69 -10.43 -2.76
CA THR A 131 12.94 -10.57 -1.98
C THR A 131 13.35 -12.01 -1.73
N ASP A 132 12.38 -12.90 -1.55
CA ASP A 132 12.56 -14.27 -1.07
C ASP A 132 12.25 -15.32 -2.15
N TYR A 133 12.07 -14.91 -3.42
CA TYR A 133 11.85 -15.78 -4.59
C TYR A 133 10.64 -16.73 -4.46
N GLY A 134 9.62 -16.34 -3.72
CA GLY A 134 8.42 -17.14 -3.54
C GLY A 134 7.35 -16.45 -2.72
N VAL A 135 6.39 -17.24 -2.25
CA VAL A 135 5.21 -16.77 -1.53
C VAL A 135 5.55 -15.99 -0.26
N SER A 136 6.66 -16.32 0.40
CA SER A 136 7.14 -15.61 1.60
C SER A 136 7.43 -14.12 1.35
N SER A 137 7.75 -13.74 0.11
CA SER A 137 7.99 -12.34 -0.23
C SER A 137 6.72 -11.47 -0.11
N PHE A 138 5.51 -12.06 -0.08
CA PHE A 138 4.26 -11.34 0.17
C PHE A 138 4.05 -10.96 1.63
N ASN A 139 4.69 -11.67 2.58
CA ASN A 139 4.49 -11.44 4.01
C ASN A 139 5.61 -10.53 4.55
N LYS A 140 5.61 -9.27 4.11
CA LYS A 140 6.55 -8.24 4.56
C LYS A 140 5.81 -7.00 5.03
N SER A 141 6.41 -6.29 5.99
CA SER A 141 5.96 -4.98 6.44
C SER A 141 5.68 -4.01 5.27
N GLY A 142 4.73 -3.08 5.47
CA GLY A 142 4.40 -2.04 4.49
C GLY A 142 5.59 -1.20 4.05
N ARG A 143 6.69 -1.16 4.82
CA ARG A 143 7.94 -0.47 4.44
C ARG A 143 8.65 -1.07 3.22
N TYR A 144 8.27 -2.27 2.80
CA TYR A 144 8.81 -2.95 1.62
C TYR A 144 8.05 -2.59 0.34
N PHE A 145 6.96 -1.84 0.46
CA PHE A 145 6.20 -1.36 -0.69
C PHE A 145 6.99 -0.24 -1.36
N ILE A 146 7.11 -0.35 -2.68
CA ILE A 146 7.87 0.60 -3.50
C ILE A 146 6.97 1.59 -4.21
N SER A 147 5.72 1.18 -4.40
CA SER A 147 4.66 1.98 -4.99
C SER A 147 3.33 1.41 -4.51
N ALA A 148 2.33 2.26 -4.39
CA ALA A 148 0.97 1.86 -4.08
C ALA A 148 0.03 2.84 -4.77
N GLY A 149 -1.19 2.40 -5.00
CA GLY A 149 -2.20 3.23 -5.64
C GLY A 149 -3.59 2.67 -5.45
N TYR A 150 -4.54 3.38 -6.02
CA TYR A 150 -5.89 2.89 -6.15
C TYR A 150 -6.57 3.52 -7.38
N SER A 151 -7.55 2.80 -7.91
CA SER A 151 -8.56 3.38 -8.78
C SER A 151 -9.84 3.61 -8.00
N LEU A 152 -10.51 4.74 -8.24
CA LEU A 152 -11.84 5.03 -7.70
C LEU A 152 -12.81 5.15 -8.87
N TYR A 153 -13.82 4.28 -8.86
CA TYR A 153 -14.91 4.23 -9.83
C TYR A 153 -16.10 5.02 -9.28
N GLY A 154 -16.14 6.32 -9.59
CA GLY A 154 -17.11 7.27 -9.06
C GLY A 154 -17.82 8.07 -10.15
N PRO A 155 -18.18 9.34 -9.89
CA PRO A 155 -18.68 10.25 -10.93
C PRO A 155 -17.72 10.41 -12.11
N SER A 156 -16.42 10.27 -11.84
CA SER A 156 -15.34 10.10 -12.80
C SER A 156 -14.46 8.95 -12.33
N ASP A 157 -13.87 8.20 -13.27
CA ASP A 157 -12.87 7.20 -12.92
C ASP A 157 -11.51 7.87 -12.79
N ILE A 158 -10.88 7.67 -11.64
CA ILE A 158 -9.53 8.18 -11.38
C ILE A 158 -8.59 7.03 -11.05
N PHE A 159 -7.31 7.23 -11.37
CA PHE A 159 -6.20 6.38 -10.96
C PHE A 159 -5.23 7.25 -10.16
N LEU A 160 -4.94 6.84 -8.93
CA LEU A 160 -4.00 7.53 -8.05
C LEU A 160 -2.82 6.61 -7.77
N ILE A 161 -1.61 7.18 -7.84
CA ILE A 161 -0.37 6.44 -7.65
C ILE A 161 0.59 7.21 -6.76
N CYS A 162 1.28 6.48 -5.89
CA CYS A 162 2.41 6.94 -5.11
C CYS A 162 3.71 6.35 -5.66
N ILE A 163 4.63 7.21 -6.08
CA ILE A 163 5.98 6.84 -6.56
C ILE A 163 6.95 7.89 -6.00
N ASN A 164 8.13 7.48 -5.53
CA ASN A 164 9.15 8.39 -5.02
C ASN A 164 8.61 9.37 -3.94
N ASN A 165 7.73 8.89 -3.05
CA ASN A 165 7.04 9.70 -2.03
C ASN A 165 6.22 10.88 -2.59
N LYS A 166 5.82 10.79 -3.85
CA LYS A 166 4.96 11.74 -4.54
C LYS A 166 3.66 11.04 -4.93
N VAL A 167 2.54 11.64 -4.55
CA VAL A 167 1.20 11.13 -4.83
C VAL A 167 0.57 11.97 -5.91
N SER A 168 0.06 11.33 -6.97
CA SER A 168 -0.57 12.03 -8.09
C SER A 168 -1.79 11.29 -8.61
N GLU A 169 -2.77 12.06 -9.06
CA GLU A 169 -4.07 11.61 -9.55
C GLU A 169 -4.16 11.83 -11.06
N PHE A 170 -4.77 10.85 -11.71
CA PHE A 170 -5.08 10.86 -13.13
C PHE A 170 -6.58 10.62 -13.29
N THR A 171 -7.20 11.29 -14.25
CA THR A 171 -8.59 11.03 -14.64
C THR A 171 -8.59 10.26 -15.96
N LEU A 172 -9.47 9.27 -16.07
CA LEU A 172 -9.66 8.50 -17.30
C LEU A 172 -10.32 9.38 -18.37
N ASP A 173 -9.66 9.52 -19.52
CA ASP A 173 -10.27 10.02 -20.75
C ASP A 173 -10.91 8.82 -21.48
N PRO A 174 -12.26 8.70 -21.50
CA PRO A 174 -12.93 7.56 -22.09
C PRO A 174 -12.86 7.53 -23.63
N GLU A 175 -12.58 8.67 -24.28
CA GLU A 175 -12.44 8.70 -25.74
C GLU A 175 -11.11 8.11 -26.19
N LYS A 176 -10.07 8.28 -25.36
CA LYS A 176 -8.72 7.76 -25.63
C LYS A 176 -8.42 6.45 -24.93
N ASN A 177 -9.23 6.09 -23.94
CA ASN A 177 -8.97 4.97 -23.04
C ASN A 177 -7.59 5.12 -22.34
N GLU A 178 -7.28 6.34 -21.91
CA GLU A 178 -5.99 6.70 -21.27
C GLU A 178 -6.20 7.52 -19.99
N TYR A 179 -5.36 7.28 -18.98
CA TYR A 179 -5.29 8.14 -17.79
C TYR A 179 -4.44 9.39 -18.04
N HIS A 180 -5.01 10.56 -17.76
CA HIS A 180 -4.35 11.86 -17.87
C HIS A 180 -4.23 12.55 -16.52
N LEU A 181 -3.05 13.11 -16.23
CA LEU A 181 -2.75 13.80 -14.97
C LEU A 181 -3.77 14.91 -14.71
N SER A 182 -4.50 14.80 -13.61
CA SER A 182 -5.51 15.77 -13.16
C SER A 182 -5.03 16.57 -11.94
N ARG A 183 -4.26 15.93 -11.04
CA ARG A 183 -3.64 16.59 -9.87
C ARG A 183 -2.25 16.00 -9.61
N ASP A 184 -1.26 16.87 -9.46
CA ASP A 184 0.13 16.44 -9.17
C ASP A 184 0.54 16.80 -7.75
N ASN A 185 1.37 15.95 -7.12
CA ASN A 185 1.95 16.19 -5.79
C ASN A 185 0.91 16.50 -4.71
N ILE A 186 -0.09 15.64 -4.59
CA ILE A 186 -1.14 15.73 -3.58
C ILE A 186 -0.51 15.71 -2.19
N LYS A 187 -0.99 16.61 -1.33
CA LYS A 187 -0.65 16.67 0.10
C LYS A 187 -1.92 16.63 0.94
N VAL A 188 -1.92 15.78 1.96
CA VAL A 188 -3.00 15.73 2.94
C VAL A 188 -2.98 17.04 3.73
N PRO A 189 -4.11 17.74 3.91
CA PRO A 189 -4.20 18.87 4.80
C PRO A 189 -3.78 18.50 6.23
N LYS A 190 -3.14 19.41 6.98
CA LYS A 190 -2.65 19.11 8.34
C LYS A 190 -3.75 18.73 9.33
N ASN A 191 -4.95 19.25 9.13
CA ASN A 191 -6.20 18.92 9.83
C ASN A 191 -7.38 18.97 8.84
N GLY A 192 -8.53 18.44 9.23
CA GLY A 192 -9.76 18.62 8.49
C GLY A 192 -11.03 18.60 9.35
N SER A 193 -12.13 18.96 8.70
CA SER A 193 -13.45 19.14 9.34
C SER A 193 -14.36 17.92 9.24
N ILE A 194 -13.82 16.77 8.82
CA ILE A 194 -14.57 15.54 8.59
C ILE A 194 -13.98 14.41 9.44
N TYR A 195 -14.86 13.60 10.02
CA TYR A 195 -14.53 12.29 10.55
C TYR A 195 -15.39 11.23 9.86
N SER A 196 -14.78 10.09 9.57
CA SER A 196 -15.38 9.02 8.79
C SER A 196 -15.25 7.69 9.52
N VAL A 197 -16.37 7.22 10.07
CA VAL A 197 -16.44 6.01 10.88
C VAL A 197 -17.87 5.45 10.83
N ASN A 198 -18.01 4.12 10.88
CA ASN A 198 -19.32 3.48 10.99
C ASN A 198 -19.84 3.56 12.43
N GLU A 199 -20.59 4.62 12.75
CA GLU A 199 -21.18 4.78 14.09
C GLU A 199 -22.23 3.73 14.47
N GLY A 200 -22.68 2.88 13.54
CA GLY A 200 -23.51 1.72 13.87
C GLY A 200 -22.83 0.77 14.88
N ASN A 201 -21.49 0.79 14.93
CA ASN A 201 -20.69 -0.03 15.85
C ASN A 201 -20.45 0.63 17.22
N PHE A 202 -21.06 1.78 17.53
CA PHE A 202 -20.76 2.58 18.72
C PHE A 202 -20.81 1.80 20.05
N VAL A 203 -21.79 0.91 20.21
CA VAL A 203 -21.98 0.10 21.43
C VAL A 203 -20.89 -0.99 21.56
N SER A 204 -20.29 -1.40 20.45
CA SER A 204 -19.28 -2.45 20.37
C SER A 204 -17.85 -1.94 20.58
N TRP A 205 -17.64 -0.62 20.62
CA TRP A 205 -16.32 -0.04 20.83
C TRP A 205 -15.94 0.08 22.31
N GLU A 206 -14.65 0.21 22.57
CA GLU A 206 -14.10 0.63 23.85
C GLU A 206 -14.40 2.10 24.14
N ASP A 207 -14.32 2.48 25.43
CA ASP A 207 -14.73 3.81 25.87
C ASP A 207 -13.82 4.94 25.38
N ASN A 208 -12.54 4.66 25.10
CA ASN A 208 -11.61 5.59 24.47
C ASN A 208 -12.08 6.03 23.07
N ILE A 209 -12.49 5.08 22.22
CA ILE A 209 -13.02 5.33 20.88
C ILE A 209 -14.35 6.07 20.96
N LYS A 210 -15.25 5.66 21.88
CA LYS A 210 -16.52 6.38 22.11
C LYS A 210 -16.27 7.83 22.49
N LYS A 211 -15.35 8.09 23.42
CA LYS A 211 -14.97 9.45 23.84
C LYS A 211 -14.44 10.26 22.67
N TRP A 212 -13.58 9.68 21.82
CA TRP A 212 -13.09 10.35 20.61
C TRP A 212 -14.23 10.71 19.65
N VAL A 213 -15.16 9.78 19.35
CA VAL A 213 -16.32 10.08 18.48
C VAL A 213 -17.20 11.18 19.07
N LEU A 214 -17.48 11.13 20.37
CA LEU A 214 -18.27 12.15 21.06
C LEU A 214 -17.57 13.53 21.03
N ASN A 215 -16.25 13.56 21.17
CA ASN A 215 -15.46 14.78 21.04
C ASN A 215 -15.53 15.36 19.62
N ASN A 216 -15.53 14.53 18.57
CA ASN A 216 -15.72 15.02 17.20
C ASN A 216 -17.09 15.68 16.98
N LYS A 217 -18.15 15.19 17.65
CA LYS A 217 -19.51 15.74 17.57
C LYS A 217 -19.69 17.01 18.41
N ASN A 218 -19.15 17.00 19.61
CA ASN A 218 -19.28 18.07 20.58
C ASN A 218 -17.97 18.20 21.37
N PRO A 219 -16.98 18.93 20.83
CA PRO A 219 -15.66 18.97 21.43
C PRO A 219 -15.74 19.65 22.79
N THR A 220 -15.04 19.07 23.77
CA THR A 220 -14.87 19.64 25.11
C THR A 220 -13.37 19.86 25.34
N GLY A 221 -12.95 21.10 25.61
CA GLY A 221 -11.53 21.44 25.79
C GLY A 221 -10.94 22.21 24.61
N SER A 222 -9.71 21.89 24.21
CA SER A 222 -8.91 22.66 23.22
C SER A 222 -9.26 22.39 21.74
N SER A 223 -10.08 21.40 21.44
CA SER A 223 -10.55 21.13 20.07
C SER A 223 -11.62 22.16 19.68
N SER A 224 -11.29 23.07 18.75
CA SER A 224 -12.07 24.29 18.56
C SER A 224 -13.27 24.17 17.62
N LYS A 225 -13.45 23.05 16.91
CA LYS A 225 -14.50 22.91 15.88
C LYS A 225 -15.10 21.51 15.79
N LYS A 226 -16.43 21.44 15.87
CA LYS A 226 -17.22 20.24 15.54
C LYS A 226 -16.89 19.76 14.13
N LYS A 227 -16.71 18.44 13.98
CA LYS A 227 -16.50 17.80 12.67
C LYS A 227 -17.81 17.25 12.11
N LYS A 228 -17.90 17.19 10.79
CA LYS A 228 -19.02 16.58 10.06
C LYS A 228 -18.77 15.09 9.89
N LEU A 229 -19.77 14.27 10.17
CA LEU A 229 -19.74 12.85 9.82
C LEU A 229 -19.90 12.68 8.31
N ARG A 230 -19.02 11.91 7.69
CA ARG A 230 -19.19 11.37 6.33
C ARG A 230 -18.74 9.93 6.36
N TYR A 231 -19.55 9.01 5.88
CA TYR A 231 -19.17 7.60 5.76
C TYR A 231 -19.85 7.05 4.51
N VAL A 232 -19.05 6.78 3.47
CA VAL A 232 -19.53 6.26 2.19
C VAL A 232 -19.78 4.76 2.32
N GLY A 233 -18.96 4.06 3.12
CA GLY A 233 -19.02 2.60 3.24
C GLY A 233 -18.19 1.87 2.18
N SER A 234 -17.32 2.58 1.47
CA SER A 234 -16.24 2.04 0.62
C SER A 234 -14.94 2.68 1.10
N LEU A 235 -13.94 1.85 1.40
CA LEU A 235 -12.68 2.29 1.97
C LEU A 235 -11.97 3.26 1.02
N VAL A 236 -11.88 2.94 -0.27
CA VAL A 236 -11.21 3.78 -1.27
C VAL A 236 -11.90 5.13 -1.44
N ALA A 237 -13.23 5.18 -1.39
CA ALA A 237 -13.98 6.43 -1.50
C ALA A 237 -13.81 7.32 -0.26
N ASP A 238 -13.88 6.74 0.94
CA ASP A 238 -13.67 7.46 2.20
C ASP A 238 -12.20 7.90 2.36
N ALA A 239 -11.25 7.07 1.97
CA ALA A 239 -9.82 7.40 1.94
C ALA A 239 -9.52 8.51 0.93
N HIS A 240 -10.05 8.45 -0.30
CA HIS A 240 -9.84 9.48 -1.31
C HIS A 240 -10.35 10.85 -0.83
N ARG A 241 -11.56 10.92 -0.27
CA ARG A 241 -12.08 12.16 0.31
C ARG A 241 -11.17 12.69 1.41
N THR A 242 -10.69 11.81 2.29
CA THR A 242 -9.81 12.18 3.41
C THR A 242 -8.45 12.68 2.93
N LEU A 243 -7.90 12.07 1.88
CA LEU A 243 -6.64 12.49 1.25
C LEU A 243 -6.73 13.92 0.68
N ILE A 244 -7.85 14.24 0.02
CA ILE A 244 -8.03 15.55 -0.64
C ILE A 244 -8.49 16.65 0.33
N ASN A 245 -9.47 16.36 1.19
CA ASN A 245 -10.11 17.37 2.04
C ASN A 245 -9.54 17.44 3.46
N GLY A 246 -8.65 16.51 3.82
CA GLY A 246 -8.22 16.31 5.19
C GLY A 246 -9.33 15.71 6.06
N GLY A 247 -9.02 15.56 7.33
CA GLY A 247 -9.88 14.88 8.29
C GLY A 247 -9.31 13.52 8.64
N ILE A 248 -10.19 12.63 9.11
CA ILE A 248 -9.81 11.31 9.59
C ILE A 248 -10.81 10.26 9.15
N PHE A 249 -10.28 9.14 8.64
CA PHE A 249 -10.99 7.88 8.50
C PHE A 249 -10.58 6.96 9.63
N ALA A 250 -11.54 6.28 10.25
CA ALA A 250 -11.30 5.32 11.31
C ALA A 250 -12.14 4.06 11.09
N TYR A 251 -11.46 2.92 11.09
CA TYR A 251 -12.02 1.59 11.25
C TYR A 251 -11.33 0.92 12.47
N PRO A 252 -11.71 1.32 13.69
CA PRO A 252 -11.11 0.78 14.92
C PRO A 252 -11.58 -0.67 15.18
N PRO A 253 -10.95 -1.39 16.12
CA PRO A 253 -11.44 -2.70 16.54
C PRO A 253 -12.81 -2.58 17.23
N ASP A 254 -13.57 -3.68 17.16
CA ASP A 254 -14.84 -3.82 17.86
C ASP A 254 -14.93 -5.22 18.51
N LYS A 255 -15.96 -5.45 19.34
CA LYS A 255 -16.16 -6.74 20.04
C LYS A 255 -16.18 -7.97 19.12
N SER A 256 -16.65 -7.83 17.88
CA SER A 256 -16.70 -8.91 16.90
C SER A 256 -15.42 -9.02 16.05
N ASN A 257 -14.66 -7.94 15.94
CA ASN A 257 -13.44 -7.83 15.15
C ASN A 257 -12.33 -7.18 15.99
N SER A 258 -11.82 -7.91 16.99
CA SER A 258 -10.81 -7.39 17.92
C SER A 258 -9.50 -6.99 17.23
N ASN A 259 -9.20 -7.61 16.09
CA ASN A 259 -8.04 -7.28 15.25
C ASN A 259 -8.40 -6.36 14.08
N GLY A 260 -9.54 -5.68 14.13
CA GLY A 260 -10.08 -4.90 13.01
C GLY A 260 -10.68 -5.76 11.89
N LYS A 261 -11.31 -5.10 10.91
CA LYS A 261 -11.94 -5.78 9.76
C LYS A 261 -11.06 -5.75 8.50
N LEU A 262 -10.38 -4.64 8.27
CA LEU A 262 -9.62 -4.39 7.05
C LEU A 262 -8.32 -5.20 7.03
N ARG A 263 -7.79 -5.48 5.86
CA ARG A 263 -6.65 -6.38 5.65
C ARG A 263 -5.37 -5.60 5.48
N LEU A 264 -4.35 -6.08 6.16
CA LEU A 264 -3.08 -5.38 6.28
C LEU A 264 -2.41 -5.23 4.92
N MET A 265 -2.38 -6.30 4.11
CA MET A 265 -1.53 -6.37 2.92
C MET A 265 -2.06 -5.61 1.71
N TYR A 266 -3.36 -5.65 1.43
CA TYR A 266 -3.95 -5.10 0.20
C TYR A 266 -4.92 -3.94 0.41
N GLU A 267 -5.23 -3.59 1.67
CA GLU A 267 -6.04 -2.40 1.99
C GLU A 267 -5.21 -1.39 2.82
N ALA A 268 -4.73 -1.81 4.00
CA ALA A 268 -4.09 -0.89 4.93
C ALA A 268 -2.70 -0.41 4.49
N ASN A 269 -1.80 -1.33 4.12
CA ASN A 269 -0.42 -0.98 3.70
C ASN A 269 -0.40 -0.06 2.46
N PRO A 270 -1.15 -0.33 1.37
CA PRO A 270 -1.22 0.57 0.22
C PRO A 270 -1.65 1.99 0.60
N LEU A 271 -2.75 2.12 1.36
CA LEU A 271 -3.28 3.42 1.76
C LEU A 271 -2.35 4.13 2.76
N ALA A 272 -1.72 3.39 3.67
CA ALA A 272 -0.74 3.95 4.59
C ALA A 272 0.46 4.54 3.86
N LEU A 273 0.97 3.87 2.82
CA LEU A 273 2.06 4.41 2.00
C LEU A 273 1.62 5.72 1.32
N ILE A 274 0.44 5.73 0.71
CA ILE A 274 -0.11 6.93 0.06
C ILE A 274 -0.25 8.10 1.04
N PHE A 275 -0.89 7.88 2.20
CA PHE A 275 -1.13 8.94 3.18
C PHE A 275 0.15 9.49 3.76
N THR A 276 1.10 8.62 4.13
CA THR A 276 2.40 9.05 4.68
C THR A 276 3.25 9.80 3.64
N SER A 277 3.27 9.37 2.38
CA SER A 277 3.92 10.10 1.27
C SER A 277 3.27 11.46 0.96
N ALA A 278 1.97 11.58 1.18
CA ALA A 278 1.24 12.85 1.06
C ALA A 278 1.33 13.73 2.33
N GLY A 279 2.05 13.32 3.38
CA GLY A 279 2.24 14.11 4.61
C GLY A 279 1.13 13.96 5.67
N GLY A 280 0.22 13.00 5.48
CA GLY A 280 -0.69 12.51 6.51
C GLY A 280 -0.04 11.39 7.34
N ASN A 281 -0.88 10.61 8.03
CA ASN A 281 -0.42 9.45 8.79
C ASN A 281 -1.46 8.31 8.74
N ALA A 282 -1.03 7.08 9.03
CA ALA A 282 -1.87 5.90 9.11
C ALA A 282 -1.37 4.94 10.21
N VAL A 283 -2.25 4.62 11.16
CA VAL A 283 -1.96 3.82 12.35
C VAL A 283 -3.00 2.71 12.55
N SER A 284 -2.55 1.59 13.10
CA SER A 284 -3.37 0.57 13.75
C SER A 284 -3.27 0.83 15.25
N MET A 285 -4.25 1.56 15.79
CA MET A 285 -4.22 2.03 17.17
C MET A 285 -2.92 2.80 17.46
N ASP A 286 -1.99 2.24 18.22
CA ASP A 286 -0.75 2.88 18.67
C ASP A 286 0.48 2.61 17.77
N LYS A 287 0.32 1.79 16.72
CA LYS A 287 1.42 1.39 15.83
C LYS A 287 1.21 1.90 14.41
N GLU A 288 2.26 2.40 13.76
CA GLU A 288 2.19 2.77 12.33
C GLU A 288 1.92 1.52 11.47
N ILE A 289 0.97 1.63 10.55
CA ILE A 289 0.57 0.51 9.68
C ILE A 289 1.78 -0.06 8.95
N LEU A 290 2.62 0.82 8.39
CA LEU A 290 3.77 0.40 7.61
C LEU A 290 4.79 -0.39 8.45
N ASP A 291 4.88 -0.18 9.77
CA ASP A 291 5.82 -0.88 10.66
C ASP A 291 5.27 -2.20 11.23
N ILE A 292 4.07 -2.62 10.82
CA ILE A 292 3.51 -3.93 11.21
C ILE A 292 4.17 -5.02 10.37
N GLU A 293 4.85 -5.95 11.04
CA GLU A 293 5.30 -7.20 10.41
C GLU A 293 4.10 -8.15 10.34
N PRO A 294 3.70 -8.62 9.14
CA PRO A 294 2.54 -9.47 8.99
C PRO A 294 2.81 -10.89 9.51
N GLU A 295 1.86 -11.44 10.26
CA GLU A 295 1.85 -12.84 10.70
C GLU A 295 1.28 -13.77 9.60
N SER A 296 0.41 -13.23 8.74
CA SER A 296 -0.16 -13.93 7.59
C SER A 296 -0.58 -12.95 6.50
N PHE A 297 -0.76 -13.46 5.28
CA PHE A 297 -1.13 -12.64 4.13
C PHE A 297 -2.52 -11.99 4.28
N HIS A 298 -3.51 -12.73 4.78
CA HIS A 298 -4.87 -12.24 5.02
C HIS A 298 -5.05 -11.65 6.43
N GLN A 299 -3.97 -11.25 7.11
CA GLN A 299 -4.05 -10.62 8.42
C GLN A 299 -4.95 -9.38 8.40
N ARG A 300 -5.89 -9.31 9.34
CA ARG A 300 -6.70 -8.12 9.59
C ARG A 300 -5.99 -7.13 10.52
N THR A 301 -6.32 -5.86 10.38
CA THR A 301 -5.78 -4.77 11.18
C THR A 301 -6.83 -3.65 11.35
N PRO A 302 -6.90 -2.97 12.50
CA PRO A 302 -7.52 -1.66 12.59
C PRO A 302 -6.83 -0.67 11.66
N LEU A 303 -7.58 0.23 11.05
CA LEU A 303 -7.01 1.26 10.18
C LEU A 303 -7.57 2.64 10.53
N ILE A 304 -6.68 3.52 10.97
CA ILE A 304 -6.98 4.91 11.22
C ILE A 304 -6.01 5.73 10.39
N LEU A 305 -6.52 6.52 9.44
CA LEU A 305 -5.70 7.28 8.51
C LEU A 305 -6.27 8.68 8.25
N GLY A 306 -5.40 9.63 7.93
CA GLY A 306 -5.83 11.00 7.70
C GLY A 306 -4.77 12.06 7.90
N SER A 307 -5.27 13.26 8.17
CA SER A 307 -4.50 14.44 8.55
C SER A 307 -3.68 14.20 9.81
N LYS A 308 -2.40 14.64 9.83
CA LYS A 308 -1.48 14.39 10.96
C LYS A 308 -2.04 14.84 12.31
N GLU A 309 -2.60 16.07 12.39
CA GLU A 309 -3.15 16.60 13.65
C GLU A 309 -4.39 15.82 14.12
N ASP A 310 -5.18 15.27 13.18
CA ASP A 310 -6.38 14.51 13.51
C ASP A 310 -6.05 13.11 14.01
N ILE A 311 -4.98 12.51 13.47
CA ILE A 311 -4.40 11.25 13.97
C ILE A 311 -3.81 11.47 15.36
N ASP A 312 -3.06 12.54 15.57
CA ASP A 312 -2.52 12.88 16.90
C ASP A 312 -3.64 13.09 17.93
N GLU A 313 -4.75 13.73 17.55
CA GLU A 313 -5.94 13.85 18.40
C GLU A 313 -6.53 12.48 18.73
N PHE A 314 -6.74 11.60 17.74
CA PHE A 314 -7.23 10.22 17.98
C PHE A 314 -6.33 9.45 18.96
N LEU A 315 -5.02 9.56 18.80
CA LEU A 315 -4.05 8.87 19.65
C LEU A 315 -4.05 9.39 21.09
N ASN A 316 -4.29 10.68 21.31
CA ASN A 316 -4.44 11.24 22.66
C ASN A 316 -5.63 10.64 23.43
N PHE A 317 -6.67 10.15 22.72
CA PHE A 317 -7.78 9.44 23.35
C PHE A 317 -7.48 7.96 23.61
N THR A 318 -6.66 7.34 22.77
CA THR A 318 -6.53 5.87 22.69
C THR A 318 -5.23 5.32 23.27
N THR A 319 -4.22 6.16 23.50
CA THR A 319 -2.88 5.74 23.97
C THR A 319 -2.48 6.43 25.27
N ASN A 320 -1.79 5.70 26.16
CA ASN A 320 -1.25 6.22 27.41
C ASN A 320 0.22 6.64 27.23
N GLY A 321 0.47 7.73 26.51
CA GLY A 321 1.81 8.29 26.29
C GLY A 321 2.24 8.28 24.82
N ARG A 322 2.91 9.36 24.38
CA ARG A 322 3.33 9.55 22.98
C ARG A 322 4.50 8.65 22.63
N SER A 323 4.29 7.66 21.76
CA SER A 323 5.33 7.19 20.85
C SER A 323 5.59 8.28 19.81
N SER A 324 6.85 8.69 19.62
CA SER A 324 7.22 9.59 18.52
C SER A 324 7.11 8.83 17.20
N PHE A 325 6.16 9.19 16.34
CA PHE A 325 6.01 8.61 15.01
C PHE A 325 7.10 9.11 14.06
N LYS A 326 7.49 8.26 13.11
CA LYS A 326 8.47 8.62 12.08
C LYS A 326 7.82 9.59 11.11
N GLU A 327 8.43 10.76 10.91
CA GLU A 327 7.87 11.79 10.03
C GLU A 327 7.94 11.43 8.55
N THR A 328 8.67 10.38 8.18
CA THR A 328 8.93 10.04 6.78
C THR A 328 8.50 8.62 6.43
N PRO A 329 7.88 8.43 5.26
CA PRO A 329 7.62 7.10 4.68
C PRO A 329 8.91 6.47 4.14
N GLU A 330 10.08 6.81 4.67
CA GLU A 330 11.34 6.33 4.10
C GLU A 330 11.27 4.82 3.94
N VAL A 331 11.39 4.36 2.68
CA VAL A 331 11.43 2.96 2.32
C VAL A 331 12.49 2.31 3.18
N SER A 332 12.06 1.39 4.05
CA SER A 332 12.99 0.65 4.87
C SER A 332 13.89 -0.14 3.94
N PRO A 333 15.15 -0.34 4.34
CA PRO A 333 15.98 -1.25 3.60
C PRO A 333 15.30 -2.61 3.42
N ILE A 334 15.45 -3.16 2.23
CA ILE A 334 14.90 -4.45 1.79
C ILE A 334 15.41 -5.57 2.69
N PHE A 335 16.59 -5.42 3.29
CA PHE A 335 17.10 -6.39 4.23
C PHE A 335 17.52 -5.73 5.53
N LYS A 336 17.30 -6.45 6.63
CA LYS A 336 18.05 -6.21 7.85
C LYS A 336 19.47 -6.75 7.64
N TRP A 337 20.34 -5.91 7.07
CA TRP A 337 21.72 -6.27 6.81
C TRP A 337 22.47 -6.55 8.12
N ASP A 338 23.08 -7.74 8.20
CA ASP A 338 23.87 -8.24 9.30
C ASP A 338 25.22 -8.77 8.79
N LYS A 339 26.06 -9.21 9.73
CA LYS A 339 27.39 -9.70 9.39
C LYS A 339 27.39 -10.87 8.40
N ASN A 340 26.37 -11.74 8.46
CA ASN A 340 26.30 -12.96 7.65
C ASN A 340 25.88 -12.61 6.22
N ASN A 341 24.81 -11.84 6.06
CA ASN A 341 24.26 -11.53 4.75
C ASN A 341 25.11 -10.52 3.96
N ILE A 342 25.79 -9.58 4.63
CA ILE A 342 26.75 -8.67 4.00
C ILE A 342 27.94 -9.46 3.45
N ASN A 343 28.48 -10.39 4.24
CA ASN A 343 29.60 -11.24 3.81
C ASN A 343 29.20 -12.11 2.62
N LYS A 344 28.01 -12.70 2.68
CA LYS A 344 27.49 -13.56 1.62
C LYS A 344 27.23 -12.79 0.33
N LEU A 345 26.60 -11.61 0.40
CA LEU A 345 26.44 -10.74 -0.77
C LEU A 345 27.79 -10.42 -1.41
N ARG A 346 28.75 -9.94 -0.62
CA ARG A 346 30.09 -9.61 -1.12
C ARG A 346 30.76 -10.83 -1.78
N SER A 347 30.70 -11.98 -1.13
CA SER A 347 31.34 -13.21 -1.60
C SER A 347 30.69 -13.74 -2.88
N LYS A 348 29.37 -13.72 -2.98
CA LYS A 348 28.65 -14.09 -4.23
C LYS A 348 28.99 -13.16 -5.39
N LEU A 349 29.23 -11.87 -5.13
CA LEU A 349 29.69 -10.92 -6.14
C LEU A 349 31.17 -11.10 -6.54
N GLY A 350 31.91 -12.00 -5.90
CA GLY A 350 33.35 -12.18 -6.14
C GLY A 350 34.19 -10.95 -5.78
N LEU A 351 33.69 -10.06 -4.91
CA LEU A 351 34.34 -8.80 -4.60
C LEU A 351 35.20 -8.92 -3.34
N ASN A 352 36.41 -8.36 -3.39
CA ASN A 352 37.17 -8.09 -2.16
C ASN A 352 36.54 -6.91 -1.40
N ARG A 353 36.82 -6.79 -0.10
CA ARG A 353 36.23 -5.75 0.77
C ARG A 353 36.46 -4.32 0.27
N SER A 354 37.57 -4.06 -0.42
CA SER A 354 37.87 -2.74 -0.97
C SER A 354 36.95 -2.41 -2.16
N LYS A 355 36.81 -3.33 -3.12
CA LYS A 355 35.90 -3.18 -4.27
C LYS A 355 34.42 -3.12 -3.83
N PHE A 356 34.04 -3.94 -2.85
CA PHE A 356 32.70 -3.92 -2.28
C PHE A 356 32.40 -2.61 -1.56
N GLY A 357 33.33 -2.14 -0.72
CA GLY A 357 33.21 -0.83 -0.07
C GLY A 357 33.02 0.30 -1.08
N LYS A 358 33.81 0.31 -2.18
CA LYS A 358 33.62 1.29 -3.26
C LYS A 358 32.22 1.24 -3.90
N LYS A 359 31.65 0.04 -4.12
CA LYS A 359 30.28 -0.09 -4.65
C LYS A 359 29.23 0.45 -3.67
N VAL A 360 29.40 0.19 -2.37
CA VAL A 360 28.45 0.65 -1.32
C VAL A 360 28.62 2.14 -0.99
N GLY A 361 29.79 2.71 -1.26
CA GLY A 361 30.13 4.09 -0.86
C GLY A 361 30.80 4.18 0.52
N VAL A 362 31.44 3.10 1.00
CA VAL A 362 32.13 3.05 2.30
C VAL A 362 33.56 2.53 2.19
N THR A 363 34.35 2.67 3.26
CA THR A 363 35.74 2.20 3.28
C THR A 363 35.84 0.68 3.42
N ARG A 364 36.99 0.09 3.03
CA ARG A 364 37.31 -1.33 3.31
C ARG A 364 37.17 -1.66 4.80
N GLY A 365 37.60 -0.76 5.68
CA GLY A 365 37.54 -0.94 7.13
C GLY A 365 36.09 -1.01 7.63
N THR A 366 35.21 -0.17 7.09
CA THR A 366 33.78 -0.21 7.40
C THR A 366 33.16 -1.56 7.03
N VAL A 367 33.45 -2.09 5.84
CA VAL A 367 32.97 -3.41 5.41
C VAL A 367 33.47 -4.52 6.35
N LEU A 368 34.74 -4.46 6.76
CA LEU A 368 35.30 -5.43 7.70
C LEU A 368 34.54 -5.44 9.03
N ARG A 369 34.25 -4.25 9.58
CA ARG A 369 33.52 -4.08 10.85
C ARG A 369 32.06 -4.54 10.77
N TRP A 370 31.44 -4.41 9.60
CA TRP A 370 30.11 -4.98 9.36
C TRP A 370 30.16 -6.51 9.36
N GLU A 371 31.10 -7.11 8.60
CA GLU A 371 31.24 -8.56 8.52
C GLU A 371 31.76 -9.20 9.83
N SER A 372 32.40 -8.44 10.73
CA SER A 372 32.74 -8.90 12.08
C SER A 372 31.58 -8.74 13.07
N GLY A 373 30.55 -7.96 12.72
CA GLY A 373 29.42 -7.65 13.60
C GLY A 373 29.71 -6.56 14.64
N GLU A 374 30.83 -5.85 14.54
CA GLU A 374 31.16 -4.74 15.43
C GLU A 374 30.24 -3.53 15.25
N VAL A 375 29.77 -3.30 14.03
CA VAL A 375 28.90 -2.17 13.68
C VAL A 375 27.87 -2.64 12.66
N SER A 376 26.64 -2.11 12.74
CA SER A 376 25.62 -2.33 11.71
C SER A 376 25.58 -1.17 10.72
N PRO A 377 25.22 -1.40 9.44
CA PRO A 377 25.10 -0.31 8.47
C PRO A 377 23.97 0.65 8.89
N ASN A 378 24.18 1.95 8.67
CA ASN A 378 23.14 2.96 8.81
C ASN A 378 22.15 2.90 7.63
N LEU A 379 21.09 3.71 7.67
CA LEU A 379 20.03 3.72 6.67
C LEU A 379 20.54 3.92 5.22
N SER A 380 21.43 4.90 5.01
CA SER A 380 22.01 5.18 3.68
C SER A 380 22.80 3.98 3.16
N ASN A 381 23.60 3.37 4.03
CA ASN A 381 24.40 2.20 3.69
C ASN A 381 23.52 0.97 3.38
N ASN A 382 22.43 0.80 4.12
CA ASN A 382 21.48 -0.29 3.88
C ASN A 382 20.78 -0.11 2.51
N LYS A 383 20.35 1.11 2.16
CA LYS A 383 19.78 1.41 0.82
C LYS A 383 20.80 1.13 -0.30
N ALA A 384 22.08 1.45 -0.08
CA ALA A 384 23.14 1.15 -1.04
C ALA A 384 23.37 -0.37 -1.20
N LEU A 385 23.35 -1.12 -0.10
CA LEU A 385 23.46 -2.59 -0.12
C LEU A 385 22.27 -3.24 -0.86
N ASP A 386 21.06 -2.74 -0.62
CA ASP A 386 19.85 -3.15 -1.33
C ASP A 386 19.95 -2.92 -2.84
N SER A 387 20.39 -1.72 -3.24
CA SER A 387 20.59 -1.37 -4.65
C SER A 387 21.62 -2.27 -5.33
N ILE A 388 22.71 -2.59 -4.64
CA ILE A 388 23.72 -3.54 -5.15
C ILE A 388 23.11 -4.93 -5.32
N TYR A 389 22.37 -5.42 -4.32
CA TYR A 389 21.71 -6.72 -4.42
C TYR A 389 20.73 -6.77 -5.59
N LEU A 390 19.86 -5.77 -5.72
CA LEU A 390 18.85 -5.72 -6.79
C LEU A 390 19.46 -5.56 -8.18
N SER A 391 20.54 -4.79 -8.32
CA SER A 391 21.22 -4.60 -9.61
C SER A 391 21.98 -5.83 -10.08
N THR A 392 22.35 -6.71 -9.17
CA THR A 392 23.06 -7.97 -9.46
C THR A 392 22.14 -9.19 -9.37
N ARG A 393 20.83 -8.96 -9.22
CA ARG A 393 19.77 -9.96 -9.06
C ARG A 393 19.79 -11.04 -10.13
N ASN A 394 19.98 -10.68 -11.40
CA ASN A 394 19.98 -11.67 -12.49
C ASN A 394 21.21 -12.60 -12.45
N ASP A 395 22.31 -12.15 -11.82
CA ASP A 395 23.53 -12.95 -11.62
C ASP A 395 23.48 -13.78 -10.32
N LEU A 396 22.51 -13.49 -9.45
CA LEU A 396 22.37 -14.08 -8.12
C LEU A 396 21.06 -14.90 -8.04
N LEU A 397 21.09 -16.14 -8.53
CA LEU A 397 19.94 -17.06 -8.53
C LEU A 397 19.41 -17.47 -7.13
N SER A 398 20.08 -17.09 -6.04
CA SER A 398 19.69 -17.46 -4.67
C SER A 398 19.76 -16.26 -3.74
N ASN A 399 18.78 -16.14 -2.82
CA ASN A 399 18.77 -15.10 -1.80
C ASN A 399 20.04 -15.21 -0.94
N PRO A 400 20.79 -14.12 -0.70
CA PRO A 400 21.88 -14.12 0.26
C PRO A 400 21.41 -14.42 1.68
N LEU A 401 20.10 -14.29 2.00
CA LEU A 401 19.54 -14.65 3.30
C LEU A 401 19.23 -16.14 3.49
N ASP A 402 19.07 -16.94 2.43
CA ASP A 402 18.69 -18.34 2.58
C ASP A 402 19.87 -19.16 3.09
N ASN A 403 19.76 -19.75 4.28
CA ASN A 403 20.77 -20.69 4.80
C ASN A 403 20.97 -21.88 3.87
#